data_AF-A0A8S0RGT2-F1
#
_entry.id   AF-A0A8S0RGT2-F1
#
_cell.length_a   1.000
_cell.length_b   1.000
_cell.length_c   1.000
_cell.angle_alpha   90.00
_cell.angle_beta   90.00
_cell.angle_gamma   90.00
#
_symmetry.space_group_name_H-M   'P 1'
#
loop_
_entity.id
_entity.type
_entity.pdbx_description
1 polymer ?
#
loop_
_entity_poly.entity_id
_entity_poly.type
_entity_poly.pdbx_seq_one_letter_code
_entity_poly.pdbx_strand_id
1 'polypeptide(L)'
;MKQKANTVIPAHIVAEAISTLHGLDLRWSGPITPTEMQYVEQYVVAKYPEYSNALVEGGEKTDLYDLCIKEKLSEPQPDDTRKSPRGVFRETFTLSSGSSLPDLEKTQLEPSRLLNILTKKSSFLGNFISIPEIQARNKVLNHCGLPDDEYLVLFTQNYKEAMMLVGESYPFFKGNFYLTIIGQEADYVREFASYKESRVILAPETWLDLRIKGSQLSQYFRRKCKHTPKGLFSYPTEVNGTRYSMHWISEAHRNSWHVLLDATALVVGEDKLNLTLHRPDFLLCSLNNTSAHSSKITCLLVRRKSFDMSTASGQTHE
;
A
#
# COMPACT_ATOMS: atom_id res chain seq x y z
N MET A 1 -39.70 27.10 39.08
CA MET A 1 -38.45 27.58 38.44
C MET A 1 -37.70 26.36 37.94
N LYS A 2 -37.75 26.04 36.64
CA LYS A 2 -37.00 24.91 36.07
C LYS A 2 -35.57 25.36 35.82
N GLN A 3 -34.59 24.69 36.44
CA GLN A 3 -33.17 24.82 36.11
C GLN A 3 -32.99 24.50 34.61
N LYS A 4 -32.56 25.49 33.81
CA LYS A 4 -32.10 25.27 32.44
C LYS A 4 -30.75 24.55 32.55
N ALA A 5 -30.71 23.29 32.16
CA ALA A 5 -29.46 22.54 32.03
C ALA A 5 -28.68 23.13 30.85
N ASN A 6 -27.44 23.53 31.09
CA ASN A 6 -26.53 23.99 30.05
C ASN A 6 -26.00 22.75 29.33
N THR A 7 -26.70 22.29 28.30
CA THR A 7 -26.44 20.98 27.69
C THR A 7 -25.30 21.08 26.69
N VAL A 8 -24.09 20.77 27.12
CA VAL A 8 -22.90 20.65 26.24
C VAL A 8 -23.11 19.49 25.27
N ILE A 9 -22.73 19.66 23.99
CA ILE A 9 -22.79 18.58 22.99
C ILE A 9 -21.87 17.44 23.45
N PRO A 10 -22.39 16.22 23.66
CA PRO A 10 -21.57 15.11 24.12
C PRO A 10 -20.48 14.74 23.10
N ALA A 11 -19.27 14.42 23.59
CA ALA A 11 -18.11 14.12 22.74
C ALA A 11 -18.34 12.98 21.73
N HIS A 12 -19.20 12.01 22.04
CA HIS A 12 -19.53 10.91 21.13
C HIS A 12 -20.39 11.37 19.93
N ILE A 13 -21.21 12.41 20.09
CA ILE A 13 -21.99 13.01 19.00
C ILE A 13 -21.07 13.84 18.09
N VAL A 14 -20.12 14.56 18.69
CA VAL A 14 -19.06 15.26 17.95
C VAL A 14 -18.25 14.27 17.11
N ALA A 15 -17.86 13.14 17.70
CA ALA A 15 -17.15 12.06 17.02
C ALA A 15 -17.96 11.50 15.84
N GLU A 16 -19.24 11.22 16.05
CA GLU A 16 -20.13 10.70 15.01
C GLU A 16 -20.30 11.67 13.84
N ALA A 17 -20.48 12.96 14.12
CA ALA A 17 -20.58 14.00 13.09
C ALA A 17 -19.28 14.13 12.28
N ILE A 18 -18.13 14.11 12.94
CA ILE A 18 -16.83 14.17 12.24
C ILE A 18 -16.61 12.92 11.39
N SER A 19 -17.08 11.74 11.85
CA SER A 19 -17.03 10.51 11.06
C SER A 19 -17.87 10.53 9.78
N THR A 20 -18.84 11.45 9.62
CA THR A 20 -19.60 11.60 8.36
C THR A 20 -18.93 12.50 7.33
N LEU A 21 -17.86 13.22 7.70
CA LEU A 21 -17.04 13.95 6.75
C LEU A 21 -16.12 12.97 5.99
N HIS A 22 -16.58 12.49 4.83
CA HIS A 22 -15.82 11.60 3.97
C HIS A 22 -14.43 12.19 3.64
N GLY A 23 -13.37 11.46 4.00
CA GLY A 23 -11.97 11.80 3.66
C GLY A 23 -11.06 12.20 4.82
N LEU A 24 -11.54 12.18 6.08
CA LEU A 24 -10.77 12.60 7.27
C LEU A 24 -10.44 11.46 8.25
N ASP A 25 -10.48 10.20 7.82
CA ASP A 25 -10.16 9.02 8.63
C ASP A 25 -8.71 9.00 9.19
N LEU A 26 -7.87 9.97 8.83
CA LEU A 26 -6.49 10.11 9.28
C LEU A 26 -6.21 11.33 10.17
N ARG A 27 -7.22 12.09 10.63
CA ARG A 27 -6.99 13.32 11.40
C ARG A 27 -7.52 13.33 12.84
N TRP A 28 -7.54 12.18 13.52
CA TRP A 28 -7.88 12.12 14.95
C TRP A 28 -6.79 12.62 15.91
N SER A 29 -5.70 13.20 15.40
CA SER A 29 -4.56 13.68 16.20
C SER A 29 -4.43 15.21 16.27
N GLY A 30 -5.41 15.98 15.77
CA GLY A 30 -5.40 17.45 15.82
C GLY A 30 -6.61 18.05 16.56
N PRO A 31 -6.51 19.30 17.06
CA PRO A 31 -7.65 20.01 17.62
C PRO A 31 -8.73 20.25 16.55
N ILE A 32 -10.01 20.15 16.95
CA ILE A 32 -11.17 20.41 16.08
C ILE A 32 -11.08 21.84 15.55
N THR A 33 -11.10 22.00 14.23
CA THR A 33 -11.05 23.31 13.59
C THR A 33 -12.40 24.04 13.72
N PRO A 34 -12.42 25.38 13.67
CA PRO A 34 -13.68 26.14 13.73
C PRO A 34 -14.69 25.74 12.64
N THR A 35 -14.21 25.38 11.45
CA THR A 35 -15.02 24.91 10.33
C THR A 35 -15.61 23.52 10.58
N GLU A 36 -14.86 22.60 11.19
CA GLU A 36 -15.37 21.28 11.60
C GLU A 36 -16.41 21.44 12.72
N MET A 37 -16.17 22.34 13.67
CA MET A 37 -17.14 22.63 14.73
C MET A 37 -18.47 23.14 14.14
N GLN A 38 -18.43 24.07 13.19
CA GLN A 38 -19.63 24.59 12.54
C GLN A 38 -20.43 23.49 11.80
N TYR A 39 -19.74 22.51 11.22
CA TYR A 39 -20.41 21.34 10.64
C TYR A 39 -21.08 20.46 11.71
N VAL A 40 -20.41 20.22 12.84
CA VAL A 40 -20.98 19.47 13.97
C VAL A 40 -22.25 20.16 14.49
N GLU A 41 -22.26 21.49 14.60
CA GLU A 41 -23.45 22.24 15.00
C GLU A 41 -24.62 22.01 14.02
N GLN A 42 -24.38 22.09 12.72
CA GLN A 42 -25.40 21.81 11.69
C GLN A 42 -25.89 20.36 11.73
N TYR A 43 -24.98 19.41 11.94
CA TYR A 43 -25.30 17.98 12.08
C TYR A 43 -26.19 17.71 13.29
N VAL A 44 -25.87 18.34 14.43
CA VAL A 44 -26.64 18.23 15.67
C VAL A 44 -28.03 18.84 15.50
N VAL A 45 -28.16 20.01 14.89
CA VAL A 45 -29.47 20.62 14.60
C VAL A 45 -30.32 19.71 13.71
N ALA A 46 -29.71 19.04 12.72
CA ALA A 46 -30.43 18.19 11.78
C ALA A 46 -30.81 16.81 12.35
N LYS A 47 -29.94 16.20 13.16
CA LYS A 47 -30.06 14.80 13.59
C LYS A 47 -30.44 14.61 15.05
N TYR A 48 -30.07 15.56 15.91
CA TYR A 48 -30.31 15.52 17.36
C TYR A 48 -30.90 16.84 17.89
N PRO A 49 -32.16 17.15 17.53
CA PRO A 49 -32.81 18.43 17.87
C PRO A 49 -32.85 18.73 19.37
N GLU A 50 -32.80 17.70 20.23
CA GLU A 50 -32.74 17.82 21.69
C GLU A 50 -31.50 18.58 22.20
N TYR A 51 -30.41 18.61 21.42
CA TYR A 51 -29.20 19.39 21.73
C TYR A 51 -29.14 20.74 20.99
N SER A 52 -30.10 21.03 20.10
CA SER A 52 -30.13 22.29 19.33
C SER A 52 -30.30 23.53 20.21
N ASN A 53 -30.89 23.39 21.40
CA ASN A 53 -31.08 24.47 22.35
C ASN A 53 -29.76 25.03 22.91
N ALA A 54 -28.66 24.28 22.82
CA ALA A 54 -27.33 24.72 23.26
C ALA A 54 -26.63 25.67 22.26
N LEU A 55 -27.12 25.73 21.02
CA LEU A 55 -26.51 26.51 19.92
C LEU A 55 -27.08 27.92 19.79
N VAL A 56 -28.18 28.21 20.49
CA VAL A 56 -28.93 29.47 20.34
C VAL A 56 -28.59 30.51 21.43
N GLU A 57 -28.00 30.10 22.56
CA GLU A 57 -27.60 30.99 23.66
C GLU A 57 -26.13 30.77 24.01
N GLY A 58 -25.20 31.47 23.36
CA GLY A 58 -23.76 31.31 23.68
C GLY A 58 -22.77 32.15 22.87
N GLY A 59 -23.17 33.32 22.40
CA GLY A 59 -22.21 34.31 21.91
C GLY A 59 -21.45 34.93 23.08
N GLU A 60 -20.32 34.35 23.48
CA GLU A 60 -19.26 35.05 24.22
C GLU A 60 -17.94 34.29 24.08
N LYS A 61 -16.99 34.90 23.37
CA LYS A 61 -15.59 34.46 23.27
C LYS A 61 -14.99 34.38 24.67
N THR A 62 -14.48 33.23 25.09
CA THR A 62 -13.51 33.17 26.19
C THR A 62 -12.51 32.03 25.99
N ASP A 63 -11.25 32.37 26.24
CA ASP A 63 -10.02 31.69 25.86
C ASP A 63 -9.88 30.24 26.35
N LEU A 64 -9.71 29.31 25.40
CA LEU A 64 -9.29 27.93 25.66
C LEU A 64 -7.77 27.71 25.48
N TYR A 65 -6.99 28.78 25.27
CA TYR A 65 -5.54 28.68 25.06
C TYR A 65 -4.71 28.62 26.36
N ASP A 66 -5.29 28.87 27.54
CA ASP A 66 -4.51 29.19 28.75
C ASP A 66 -4.46 28.09 29.84
N LEU A 67 -4.92 26.86 29.54
CA LEU A 67 -4.93 25.74 30.49
C LEU A 67 -3.81 24.68 30.30
N CYS A 68 -2.96 24.81 29.28
CA CYS A 68 -1.84 23.87 29.05
C CYS A 68 -0.50 24.29 29.70
N ILE A 69 -0.43 25.45 30.37
CA ILE A 69 0.80 25.96 30.99
C ILE A 69 0.58 26.19 32.50
N LYS A 70 0.09 25.19 33.26
CA LYS A 70 0.06 25.29 34.74
C LYS A 70 -0.16 23.97 35.49
N GLU A 71 0.72 23.00 35.30
CA GLU A 71 0.99 21.95 36.32
C GLU A 71 2.41 21.41 36.05
N LYS A 72 3.47 22.12 36.48
CA LYS A 72 4.26 21.88 37.72
C LYS A 72 4.58 20.39 37.89
N LEU A 73 5.81 19.92 37.68
CA LEU A 73 7.06 20.31 38.35
C LEU A 73 6.90 20.27 39.88
N SER A 74 7.14 19.09 40.47
CA SER A 74 7.47 18.92 41.89
C SER A 74 8.15 17.57 42.12
N GLU A 75 9.45 17.64 42.44
CA GLU A 75 10.30 16.56 42.98
C GLU A 75 9.89 16.15 44.40
N PRO A 76 10.51 15.09 44.95
CA PRO A 76 11.27 15.27 46.19
C PRO A 76 12.65 14.54 46.27
N GLN A 77 13.53 15.09 47.11
CA GLN A 77 14.86 14.63 47.59
C GLN A 77 14.90 14.75 49.14
N PRO A 78 15.92 14.30 49.91
CA PRO A 78 17.03 13.33 49.71
C PRO A 78 17.28 12.37 50.94
N ASP A 79 18.49 11.76 50.99
CA ASP A 79 19.27 11.08 52.08
C ASP A 79 19.31 9.53 52.12
N ASP A 80 20.45 8.82 52.28
CA ASP A 80 21.87 9.19 52.31
C ASP A 80 22.82 7.96 52.16
N THR A 81 24.02 8.18 51.61
CA THR A 81 25.31 7.41 51.66
C THR A 81 25.47 5.93 51.24
N ARG A 82 26.32 5.68 50.20
CA ARG A 82 27.72 5.14 50.30
C ARG A 82 28.35 4.80 48.92
N LYS A 83 29.40 5.57 48.54
CA LYS A 83 30.69 5.31 47.82
C LYS A 83 30.84 3.97 47.02
N SER A 84 31.45 3.82 45.82
CA SER A 84 32.43 4.52 44.94
C SER A 84 32.56 3.75 43.57
N PRO A 85 33.44 4.05 42.56
CA PRO A 85 33.04 4.18 41.14
C PRO A 85 33.81 3.30 40.11
N ARG A 86 33.36 3.24 38.83
CA ARG A 86 34.21 3.13 37.60
C ARG A 86 33.43 3.11 36.25
N GLY A 87 33.79 4.04 35.34
CA GLY A 87 33.74 4.00 33.84
C GLY A 87 32.36 4.03 33.15
N VAL A 88 31.88 5.11 32.49
CA VAL A 88 32.28 5.71 31.17
C VAL A 88 32.12 4.70 30.01
N PHE A 89 31.32 4.80 28.94
CA PHE A 89 30.53 5.83 28.22
C PHE A 89 29.23 5.15 27.67
N ARG A 90 28.08 5.83 27.65
CA ARG A 90 26.83 5.36 27.03
C ARG A 90 26.14 6.55 26.34
N GLU A 91 25.99 6.51 25.02
CA GLU A 91 25.06 7.34 24.24
C GLU A 91 24.15 6.37 23.46
N THR A 92 22.92 6.14 23.90
CA THR A 92 21.68 6.86 23.54
C THR A 92 21.25 6.63 22.09
N PHE A 93 20.56 5.50 21.84
CA PHE A 93 19.67 5.38 20.69
C PHE A 93 18.25 5.71 21.13
N THR A 94 17.75 6.86 20.66
CA THR A 94 16.36 7.25 20.70
C THR A 94 15.50 6.29 19.87
N LEU A 95 14.48 5.72 20.50
CA LEU A 95 13.43 4.95 19.82
C LEU A 95 12.54 5.91 19.01
N SER A 96 12.62 5.80 17.70
CA SER A 96 11.64 6.35 16.75
C SER A 96 10.68 5.22 16.36
N SER A 97 9.43 5.31 16.82
CA SER A 97 8.31 4.56 16.28
C SER A 97 7.85 5.24 15.00
N GLY A 98 8.39 4.81 13.86
CA GLY A 98 7.91 5.16 12.53
C GLY A 98 7.73 3.89 11.72
N SER A 99 6.50 3.61 11.29
CA SER A 99 6.20 2.56 10.32
C SER A 99 6.62 3.00 8.92
N SER A 100 7.92 3.10 8.68
CA SER A 100 8.49 3.26 7.34
C SER A 100 8.92 1.88 6.86
N LEU A 101 8.15 1.29 5.94
CA LEU A 101 8.73 0.32 5.01
C LEU A 101 9.97 0.99 4.40
N PRO A 102 11.12 0.31 4.30
CA PRO A 102 12.27 0.88 3.61
C PRO A 102 11.83 1.15 2.17
N ASP A 103 11.81 2.43 1.77
CA ASP A 103 11.53 2.84 0.41
C ASP A 103 12.70 2.32 -0.42
N LEU A 104 12.48 1.19 -1.09
CA LEU A 104 13.50 0.56 -1.91
C LEU A 104 13.81 1.54 -3.04
N GLU A 105 15.09 1.86 -3.24
CA GLU A 105 15.48 2.67 -4.40
C GLU A 105 14.86 2.07 -5.67
N LYS A 106 14.28 2.96 -6.50
CA LYS A 106 13.58 2.56 -7.72
C LYS A 106 14.48 1.67 -8.56
N THR A 107 14.01 0.47 -8.84
CA THR A 107 14.77 -0.48 -9.64
C THR A 107 14.61 -0.14 -11.11
N GLN A 108 15.72 -0.08 -11.84
CA GLN A 108 15.67 0.12 -13.28
C GLN A 108 15.21 -1.17 -13.96
N LEU A 109 14.19 -1.08 -14.81
CA LEU A 109 13.77 -2.19 -15.66
C LEU A 109 14.75 -2.36 -16.82
N GLU A 110 14.90 -3.59 -17.31
CA GLU A 110 15.68 -3.89 -18.50
C GLU A 110 15.02 -3.28 -19.76
N PRO A 111 15.81 -2.92 -20.78
CA PRO A 111 15.31 -2.50 -22.09
C PRO A 111 14.35 -3.55 -22.65
N SER A 112 13.06 -3.20 -22.71
CA SER A 112 11.98 -4.15 -22.97
C SER A 112 10.75 -3.45 -23.55
N ARG A 113 9.82 -4.25 -24.09
CA ARG A 113 8.53 -3.75 -24.57
C ARG A 113 7.75 -3.06 -23.45
N LEU A 114 7.78 -3.63 -22.23
CA LEU A 114 7.12 -3.03 -21.08
C LEU A 114 7.70 -1.66 -20.74
N LEU A 115 9.03 -1.55 -20.60
CA LEU A 115 9.68 -0.27 -20.30
C LEU A 115 9.32 0.80 -21.35
N ASN A 116 9.40 0.47 -22.63
CA ASN A 116 9.01 1.39 -23.71
C ASN A 116 7.55 1.87 -23.58
N ILE A 117 6.62 0.96 -23.25
CA ILE A 117 5.21 1.31 -23.02
C ILE A 117 5.07 2.23 -21.80
N LEU A 118 5.76 1.93 -20.70
CA LEU A 118 5.70 2.71 -19.47
C LEU A 118 6.27 4.12 -19.69
N THR A 119 7.45 4.24 -20.30
CA THR A 119 8.08 5.53 -20.62
C THR A 119 7.19 6.36 -21.55
N LYS A 120 6.64 5.76 -22.61
CA LYS A 120 5.71 6.45 -23.52
C LYS A 120 4.43 6.87 -22.80
N LYS A 121 3.91 6.05 -21.89
CA LYS A 121 2.70 6.41 -21.13
C LYS A 121 2.95 7.45 -20.04
N SER A 122 4.19 7.61 -19.59
CA SER A 122 4.60 8.67 -18.66
C SER A 122 4.98 9.99 -19.32
N SER A 123 5.25 10.02 -20.64
CA SER A 123 5.64 11.26 -21.32
C SER A 123 4.43 12.17 -21.57
N PHE A 124 4.64 13.48 -21.40
CA PHE A 124 3.59 14.51 -21.46
C PHE A 124 3.02 14.72 -22.86
N LEU A 125 3.70 14.25 -23.91
CA LEU A 125 3.28 14.49 -25.29
C LEU A 125 2.12 13.57 -25.69
N GLY A 126 0.89 14.06 -25.50
CA GLY A 126 -0.28 13.65 -26.30
C GLY A 126 -0.69 12.19 -26.15
N ASN A 127 -0.73 11.68 -24.92
CA ASN A 127 -1.33 10.37 -24.67
C ASN A 127 -2.87 10.49 -24.76
N PHE A 128 -3.40 10.51 -25.98
CA PHE A 128 -4.85 10.42 -26.22
C PHE A 128 -5.32 9.05 -25.77
N ILE A 129 -5.76 8.98 -24.51
CA ILE A 129 -6.40 7.80 -23.94
C ILE A 129 -7.90 7.96 -24.21
N SER A 130 -8.50 6.96 -24.85
CA SER A 130 -9.93 6.99 -25.14
C SER A 130 -10.75 6.98 -23.86
N ILE A 131 -11.94 7.60 -23.87
CA ILE A 131 -12.87 7.57 -22.70
C ILE A 131 -13.13 6.12 -22.22
N PRO A 132 -13.39 5.13 -23.10
CA PRO A 132 -13.53 3.74 -22.68
C PRO A 132 -12.30 3.18 -21.98
N GLU A 133 -11.09 3.54 -22.43
CA GLU A 133 -9.86 3.11 -21.77
C GLU A 133 -9.71 3.74 -20.38
N ILE A 134 -10.03 5.02 -20.20
CA ILE A 134 -10.04 5.68 -18.88
C ILE A 134 -11.01 4.96 -17.94
N GLN A 135 -12.23 4.68 -18.40
CA GLN A 135 -13.25 3.99 -17.61
C GLN A 135 -12.81 2.57 -17.23
N ALA A 136 -12.22 1.82 -18.16
CA ALA A 136 -11.72 0.48 -17.89
C ALA A 136 -10.58 0.50 -16.85
N ARG A 137 -9.64 1.45 -16.95
CA ARG A 137 -8.55 1.62 -15.97
C ARG A 137 -9.09 1.93 -14.59
N ASN A 138 -10.00 2.89 -14.49
CA ASN A 138 -10.61 3.27 -13.21
C ASN A 138 -11.39 2.10 -12.60
N LYS A 139 -12.12 1.32 -13.40
CA LYS A 139 -12.82 0.12 -12.92
C LYS A 139 -11.86 -0.88 -12.30
N VAL A 140 -10.74 -1.15 -12.95
CA VAL A 140 -9.71 -2.08 -12.48
C VAL A 140 -9.03 -1.58 -11.20
N LEU A 141 -8.61 -0.30 -11.18
CA LEU A 141 -7.97 0.32 -10.02
C LEU A 141 -8.89 0.34 -8.80
N ASN A 142 -10.16 0.73 -8.98
CA ASN A 142 -11.16 0.73 -7.92
C ASN A 142 -11.43 -0.68 -7.40
N HIS A 143 -11.54 -1.68 -8.29
CA HIS A 143 -11.70 -3.07 -7.87
C HIS A 143 -10.50 -3.59 -7.07
N CYS A 144 -9.29 -3.10 -7.33
CA CYS A 144 -8.10 -3.49 -6.57
C CYS A 144 -7.88 -2.63 -5.30
N GLY A 145 -8.61 -1.53 -5.12
CA GLY A 145 -8.34 -0.54 -4.08
C GLY A 145 -6.99 0.17 -4.25
N LEU A 146 -6.52 0.35 -5.50
CA LEU A 146 -5.23 0.96 -5.81
C LEU A 146 -5.43 2.34 -6.46
N PRO A 147 -4.66 3.37 -6.08
CA PRO A 147 -4.84 4.71 -6.63
C PRO A 147 -4.13 4.87 -7.99
N ASP A 148 -4.65 5.76 -8.84
CA ASP A 148 -4.22 5.94 -10.24
C ASP A 148 -2.84 6.63 -10.37
N ASP A 149 -2.48 7.43 -9.38
CA ASP A 149 -1.21 8.14 -9.26
C ASP A 149 -0.07 7.19 -8.85
N GLU A 150 -0.37 6.04 -8.24
CA GLU A 150 0.62 5.03 -7.85
C GLU A 150 0.78 3.90 -8.87
N TYR A 151 -0.22 3.63 -9.71
CA TYR A 151 -0.22 2.49 -10.63
C TYR A 151 -0.46 2.88 -12.09
N LEU A 152 0.30 2.25 -12.99
CA LEU A 152 0.01 2.24 -14.41
C LEU A 152 -0.75 0.97 -14.78
N VAL A 153 -1.82 1.10 -15.55
CA VAL A 153 -2.65 -0.01 -16.02
C VAL A 153 -2.42 -0.25 -17.51
N LEU A 154 -2.08 -1.48 -17.87
CA LEU A 154 -1.87 -1.94 -19.25
C LEU A 154 -2.86 -3.06 -19.56
N PHE A 155 -3.53 -2.99 -20.71
CA PHE A 155 -4.38 -4.06 -21.19
C PHE A 155 -3.58 -4.92 -22.18
N THR A 156 -3.54 -6.22 -21.94
CA THR A 156 -2.90 -7.20 -22.80
C THR A 156 -3.94 -8.13 -23.41
N GLN A 157 -3.59 -8.73 -24.55
CA GLN A 157 -4.49 -9.63 -25.27
C GLN A 157 -4.84 -10.88 -24.44
N ASN A 158 -3.91 -11.38 -23.63
CA ASN A 158 -4.08 -12.56 -22.81
C ASN A 158 -3.06 -12.59 -21.65
N TYR A 159 -3.20 -13.61 -20.79
CA TYR A 159 -2.36 -13.85 -19.62
C TYR A 159 -0.88 -14.05 -19.97
N LYS A 160 -0.61 -14.86 -21.00
CA LYS A 160 0.76 -15.14 -21.45
C LYS A 160 1.49 -13.85 -21.82
N GLU A 161 0.83 -12.96 -22.59
CA GLU A 161 1.42 -11.69 -22.98
C GLU A 161 1.77 -10.81 -21.78
N ALA A 162 0.91 -10.76 -20.76
CA ALA A 162 1.20 -10.00 -19.54
C ALA A 162 2.39 -10.57 -18.76
N MET A 163 2.46 -11.89 -18.62
CA MET A 163 3.59 -12.56 -17.97
C MET A 163 4.90 -12.37 -18.73
N MET A 164 4.88 -12.45 -20.07
CA MET A 164 6.06 -12.20 -20.91
C MET A 164 6.56 -10.76 -20.75
N LEU A 165 5.66 -9.76 -20.73
CA LEU A 165 6.06 -8.36 -20.48
C LEU A 165 6.79 -8.17 -19.15
N VAL A 166 6.37 -8.87 -18.09
CA VAL A 166 7.08 -8.85 -16.79
C VAL A 166 8.41 -9.59 -16.89
N GLY A 167 8.44 -10.78 -17.49
CA GLY A 167 9.64 -11.59 -17.64
C GLY A 167 10.75 -10.92 -18.46
N GLU A 168 10.37 -10.25 -19.55
CA GLU A 168 11.28 -9.50 -20.43
C GLU A 168 11.90 -8.28 -19.74
N SER A 169 11.18 -7.66 -18.81
CA SER A 169 11.52 -6.34 -18.25
C SER A 169 12.18 -6.41 -16.89
N TYR A 170 11.91 -7.45 -16.10
CA TYR A 170 12.48 -7.56 -14.77
C TYR A 170 13.99 -7.85 -14.84
N PRO A 171 14.84 -7.12 -14.08
CA PRO A 171 16.29 -7.26 -14.15
C PRO A 171 16.78 -8.54 -13.44
N PHE A 172 16.53 -9.69 -14.05
CA PHE A 172 17.11 -10.96 -13.62
C PHE A 172 18.60 -11.02 -13.95
N PHE A 173 19.39 -11.55 -13.02
CA PHE A 173 20.83 -11.76 -13.23
C PHE A 173 21.38 -12.84 -12.29
N LYS A 174 22.58 -13.33 -12.61
CA LYS A 174 23.32 -14.26 -11.75
C LYS A 174 23.60 -13.66 -10.38
N GLY A 175 22.85 -14.10 -9.36
CA GLY A 175 23.01 -13.66 -7.97
C GLY A 175 21.74 -13.13 -7.32
N ASN A 176 20.71 -12.80 -8.10
CA ASN A 176 19.37 -12.57 -7.58
C ASN A 176 18.50 -13.82 -7.68
N PHE A 177 17.26 -13.71 -7.23
CA PHE A 177 16.34 -14.84 -7.10
C PHE A 177 15.04 -14.62 -7.89
N TYR A 178 14.48 -15.73 -8.36
CA TYR A 178 13.08 -15.80 -8.76
C TYR A 178 12.39 -16.86 -7.91
N LEU A 179 11.52 -16.46 -6.99
CA LEU A 179 10.75 -17.36 -6.13
C LEU A 179 9.31 -17.39 -6.64
N THR A 180 8.82 -18.55 -7.04
CA THR A 180 7.50 -18.67 -7.68
C THR A 180 6.67 -19.78 -7.08
N ILE A 181 5.39 -19.51 -6.91
CA ILE A 181 4.34 -20.48 -6.55
C ILE A 181 3.33 -20.60 -7.71
N ILE A 182 3.54 -19.88 -8.81
CA ILE A 182 2.74 -20.01 -10.03
C ILE A 182 2.96 -21.41 -10.62
N GLY A 183 1.87 -22.05 -11.07
CA GLY A 183 1.91 -23.37 -11.68
C GLY A 183 2.88 -23.44 -12.86
N GLN A 184 3.54 -24.59 -13.04
CA GLN A 184 4.65 -24.76 -13.98
C GLN A 184 4.29 -24.43 -15.43
N GLU A 185 3.05 -24.66 -15.85
CA GLU A 185 2.54 -24.43 -17.19
C GLU A 185 2.14 -22.96 -17.43
N ALA A 186 1.87 -22.21 -16.35
CA ALA A 186 1.44 -20.81 -16.41
C ALA A 186 2.58 -19.83 -16.12
N ASP A 187 3.71 -20.29 -15.60
CA ASP A 187 4.84 -19.44 -15.22
C ASP A 187 5.77 -19.13 -16.40
N TYR A 188 5.36 -18.20 -17.26
CA TYR A 188 6.17 -17.72 -18.38
C TYR A 188 7.37 -16.85 -17.95
N VAL A 189 7.37 -16.30 -16.73
CA VAL A 189 8.48 -15.47 -16.21
C VAL A 189 9.70 -16.35 -15.90
N ARG A 190 9.48 -17.61 -15.51
CA ARG A 190 10.54 -18.57 -15.17
C ARG A 190 11.59 -18.75 -16.26
N GLU A 191 11.18 -18.75 -17.52
CA GLU A 191 12.10 -18.95 -18.65
C GLU A 191 13.10 -17.79 -18.73
N PHE A 192 12.64 -16.55 -18.57
CA PHE A 192 13.49 -15.37 -18.55
C PHE A 192 14.44 -15.36 -17.34
N ALA A 193 13.93 -15.68 -16.16
CA ALA A 193 14.75 -15.79 -14.95
C ALA A 193 15.85 -16.86 -15.12
N SER A 194 15.52 -18.01 -15.70
CA SER A 194 16.47 -19.09 -15.97
C SER A 194 17.52 -18.68 -17.02
N TYR A 195 17.07 -18.07 -18.12
CA TYR A 195 17.94 -17.59 -19.19
C TYR A 195 18.96 -16.57 -18.69
N LYS A 196 18.55 -15.71 -17.75
CA LYS A 196 19.42 -14.70 -17.10
C LYS A 196 20.21 -15.23 -15.90
N GLU A 197 20.24 -16.55 -15.69
CA GLU A 197 20.94 -17.22 -14.59
C GLU A 197 20.51 -16.77 -13.18
N SER A 198 19.29 -16.23 -13.03
CA SER A 198 18.71 -15.98 -11.72
C SER A 198 18.42 -17.30 -11.02
N ARG A 199 18.53 -17.34 -9.69
CA ARG A 199 18.24 -18.56 -8.93
C ARG A 199 16.73 -18.76 -8.83
N VAL A 200 16.20 -19.62 -9.69
CA VAL A 200 14.80 -20.04 -9.70
C VAL A 200 14.50 -20.99 -8.54
N ILE A 201 13.47 -20.70 -7.76
CA ILE A 201 12.97 -21.51 -6.66
C ILE A 201 11.48 -21.74 -6.90
N LEU A 202 11.12 -22.99 -7.14
CA LEU A 202 9.73 -23.43 -7.23
C LEU A 202 9.26 -23.79 -5.82
N ALA A 203 8.31 -23.05 -5.28
CA ALA A 203 7.72 -23.31 -3.98
C ALA A 203 6.32 -23.91 -4.16
N PRO A 204 5.95 -24.93 -3.36
CA PRO A 204 4.61 -25.50 -3.41
C PRO A 204 3.59 -24.51 -2.81
N GLU A 205 2.35 -24.59 -3.29
CA GLU A 205 1.23 -23.76 -2.81
C GLU A 205 1.02 -23.82 -1.29
N THR A 206 1.33 -24.96 -0.68
CA THR A 206 1.24 -25.16 0.78
C THR A 206 2.09 -24.17 1.57
N TRP A 207 3.10 -23.54 0.96
CA TRP A 207 3.92 -22.52 1.62
C TRP A 207 3.20 -21.18 1.81
N LEU A 208 2.10 -20.93 1.09
CA LEU A 208 1.25 -19.75 1.28
C LEU A 208 0.33 -19.88 2.50
N ASP A 209 0.26 -21.05 3.13
CA ASP A 209 -0.56 -21.27 4.32
C ASP A 209 0.06 -20.62 5.56
N LEU A 210 -0.56 -19.54 6.04
CA LEU A 210 -0.14 -18.82 7.25
C LEU A 210 -0.23 -19.65 8.53
N ARG A 211 -0.97 -20.78 8.52
CA ARG A 211 -1.10 -21.67 9.68
C ARG A 211 0.21 -22.43 9.96
N ILE A 212 1.12 -22.49 9.00
CA ILE A 212 2.42 -23.13 9.16
C ILE A 212 3.36 -22.17 9.93
N LYS A 213 3.54 -22.44 11.24
CA LYS A 213 4.46 -21.68 12.10
C LYS A 213 5.87 -21.66 11.48
N GLY A 214 6.46 -20.47 11.35
CA GLY A 214 7.79 -20.32 10.76
C GLY A 214 7.84 -20.75 9.29
N SER A 215 6.81 -20.38 8.52
CA SER A 215 6.61 -20.82 7.13
C SER A 215 7.91 -20.84 6.33
N GLN A 216 8.08 -21.90 5.54
CA GLN A 216 9.23 -22.05 4.65
C GLN A 216 9.37 -20.81 3.75
N LEU A 217 8.26 -20.24 3.30
CA LEU A 217 8.23 -18.98 2.54
C LEU A 217 8.90 -17.82 3.29
N SER A 218 8.54 -17.57 4.55
CA SER A 218 9.19 -16.55 5.37
C SER A 218 10.68 -16.80 5.57
N GLN A 219 11.11 -18.07 5.69
CA GLN A 219 12.54 -18.40 5.80
C GLN A 219 13.29 -18.05 4.51
N TYR A 220 12.67 -18.30 3.35
CA TYR A 220 13.23 -17.94 2.05
C TYR A 220 13.33 -16.42 1.88
N PHE A 221 12.33 -15.66 2.30
CA PHE A 221 12.41 -14.20 2.26
C PHE A 221 13.56 -13.64 3.09
N ARG A 222 13.79 -14.20 4.29
CA ARG A 222 14.86 -13.79 5.20
C ARG A 222 16.27 -14.23 4.77
N ARG A 223 16.42 -15.04 3.72
CA ARG A 223 17.75 -15.43 3.23
C ARG A 223 18.59 -14.20 2.93
N LYS A 224 19.87 -14.26 3.31
CA LYS A 224 20.83 -13.20 3.01
C LYS A 224 21.07 -13.16 1.50
N CYS A 225 21.01 -11.96 0.93
CA CYS A 225 21.37 -11.66 -0.44
C CYS A 225 22.30 -10.45 -0.42
N LYS A 226 23.27 -10.40 -1.34
CA LYS A 226 24.15 -9.24 -1.50
C LYS A 226 23.49 -8.11 -2.29
N HIS A 227 22.32 -8.36 -2.88
CA HIS A 227 21.62 -7.45 -3.76
C HIS A 227 20.25 -7.09 -3.18
N THR A 228 19.85 -5.85 -3.40
CA THR A 228 18.56 -5.27 -3.04
C THR A 228 18.00 -4.55 -4.27
N PRO A 229 16.80 -4.91 -4.78
CA PRO A 229 15.95 -6.03 -4.34
C PRO A 229 16.66 -7.39 -4.48
N LYS A 230 16.24 -8.36 -3.64
CA LYS A 230 16.77 -9.73 -3.68
C LYS A 230 16.32 -10.47 -4.95
N GLY A 231 15.20 -10.09 -5.52
CA GLY A 231 14.56 -10.86 -6.57
C GLY A 231 13.07 -10.56 -6.69
N LEU A 232 12.41 -11.33 -7.56
CA LEU A 232 10.97 -11.30 -7.76
C LEU A 232 10.33 -12.51 -7.08
N PHE A 233 9.30 -12.25 -6.28
CA PHE A 233 8.40 -13.26 -5.73
C PHE A 233 7.08 -13.24 -6.51
N SER A 234 6.66 -14.36 -7.09
CA SER A 234 5.40 -14.48 -7.82
C SER A 234 4.48 -15.51 -7.18
N TYR A 235 3.21 -15.15 -6.99
CA TYR A 235 2.22 -16.09 -6.45
C TYR A 235 0.78 -15.71 -6.83
N PRO A 236 -0.12 -16.70 -6.91
CA PRO A 236 -1.53 -16.48 -7.23
C PRO A 236 -2.34 -16.13 -5.98
N THR A 237 -3.40 -15.33 -6.14
CA THR A 237 -4.36 -15.03 -5.06
C THR A 237 -5.25 -16.22 -4.74
N GLU A 238 -5.48 -17.09 -5.71
CA GLU A 238 -6.35 -18.26 -5.59
C GLU A 238 -5.81 -19.42 -6.42
N VAL A 239 -5.79 -20.62 -5.84
CA VAL A 239 -5.54 -21.86 -6.58
C VAL A 239 -6.56 -22.91 -6.16
N ASN A 240 -7.22 -23.53 -7.14
CA ASN A 240 -8.22 -24.58 -6.92
C ASN A 240 -9.29 -24.18 -5.87
N GLY A 241 -9.75 -22.92 -5.90
CA GLY A 241 -10.73 -22.36 -4.94
C GLY A 241 -10.16 -21.98 -3.58
N THR A 242 -8.88 -22.27 -3.30
CA THR A 242 -8.20 -21.86 -2.06
C THR A 242 -7.61 -20.47 -2.24
N ARG A 243 -8.09 -19.50 -1.45
CA ARG A 243 -7.58 -18.12 -1.46
C ARG A 243 -6.42 -17.96 -0.50
N TYR A 244 -5.37 -17.29 -0.97
CA TYR A 244 -4.15 -17.04 -0.21
C TYR A 244 -4.07 -15.59 0.26
N SER A 245 -3.41 -15.39 1.40
CA SER A 245 -3.34 -14.08 2.04
C SER A 245 -2.45 -13.11 1.27
N MET A 246 -2.88 -11.84 1.20
CA MET A 246 -2.08 -10.74 0.66
C MET A 246 -0.97 -10.30 1.61
N HIS A 247 -0.95 -10.81 2.85
CA HIS A 247 0.11 -10.56 3.82
C HIS A 247 1.52 -10.93 3.29
N TRP A 248 1.61 -11.92 2.40
CA TRP A 248 2.88 -12.33 1.80
C TRP A 248 3.55 -11.21 0.98
N ILE A 249 2.76 -10.29 0.42
CA ILE A 249 3.30 -9.12 -0.27
C ILE A 249 4.08 -8.25 0.72
N SER A 250 3.46 -7.91 1.85
CA SER A 250 4.11 -7.10 2.88
C SER A 250 5.31 -7.79 3.50
N GLU A 251 5.25 -9.09 3.75
CA GLU A 251 6.39 -9.85 4.27
C GLU A 251 7.55 -9.89 3.26
N ALA A 252 7.25 -10.03 1.97
CA ALA A 252 8.24 -9.98 0.90
C ALA A 252 8.91 -8.59 0.82
N HIS A 253 8.12 -7.50 0.83
CA HIS A 253 8.64 -6.12 0.83
C HIS A 253 9.52 -5.83 2.04
N ARG A 254 9.11 -6.25 3.25
CA ARG A 254 9.92 -6.12 4.47
C ARG A 254 11.27 -6.83 4.39
N ASN A 255 11.39 -7.79 3.48
CA ASN A 255 12.61 -8.54 3.21
C ASN A 255 13.26 -8.18 1.87
N SER A 256 12.92 -7.01 1.30
CA SER A 256 13.49 -6.46 0.07
C SER A 256 13.28 -7.32 -1.17
N TRP A 257 12.10 -7.92 -1.32
CA TRP A 257 11.66 -8.56 -2.55
C TRP A 257 10.65 -7.69 -3.29
N HIS A 258 10.66 -7.76 -4.61
CA HIS A 258 9.51 -7.33 -5.40
C HIS A 258 8.48 -8.46 -5.51
N VAL A 259 7.23 -8.10 -5.77
CA VAL A 259 6.10 -9.04 -5.82
C VAL A 259 5.30 -8.89 -7.11
N LEU A 260 5.13 -10.00 -7.80
CA LEU A 260 4.16 -10.20 -8.87
C LEU A 260 2.97 -11.00 -8.30
N LEU A 261 1.82 -10.35 -8.15
CA LEU A 261 0.60 -11.01 -7.71
C LEU A 261 -0.25 -11.40 -8.93
N ASP A 262 -0.57 -12.68 -9.07
CA ASP A 262 -1.56 -13.15 -10.04
C ASP A 262 -2.96 -13.19 -9.39
N ALA A 263 -3.77 -12.17 -9.67
CA ALA A 263 -5.16 -12.08 -9.25
C ALA A 263 -6.14 -12.39 -10.39
N THR A 264 -5.71 -13.06 -11.46
CA THR A 264 -6.58 -13.31 -12.63
C THR A 264 -7.70 -14.30 -12.38
N ALA A 265 -7.57 -15.14 -11.35
CA ALA A 265 -8.64 -16.01 -10.86
C ALA A 265 -9.81 -15.23 -10.24
N LEU A 266 -9.57 -13.99 -9.79
CA LEU A 266 -10.60 -13.09 -9.26
C LEU A 266 -11.16 -12.23 -10.40
N VAL A 267 -12.48 -12.20 -10.51
CA VAL A 267 -13.15 -11.48 -11.58
C VAL A 267 -13.45 -10.05 -11.17
N VAL A 268 -12.96 -9.09 -11.96
CA VAL A 268 -13.17 -7.66 -11.72
C VAL A 268 -14.66 -7.31 -11.72
N GLY A 269 -15.16 -6.94 -10.55
CA GLY A 269 -16.55 -6.54 -10.31
C GLY A 269 -17.44 -7.62 -9.69
N GLU A 270 -16.97 -8.87 -9.59
CA GLU A 270 -17.69 -9.97 -8.94
C GLU A 270 -17.04 -10.31 -7.59
N ASP A 271 -15.71 -10.41 -7.57
CA ASP A 271 -14.95 -10.71 -6.36
C ASP A 271 -14.57 -9.45 -5.57
N LYS A 272 -14.27 -9.63 -4.27
CA LYS A 272 -13.67 -8.58 -3.46
C LYS A 272 -12.15 -8.74 -3.46
N LEU A 273 -11.45 -7.74 -3.98
CA LEU A 273 -10.00 -7.61 -3.87
C LEU A 273 -9.70 -6.24 -3.25
N ASN A 274 -8.84 -6.18 -2.26
CA ASN A 274 -8.36 -4.91 -1.73
C ASN A 274 -6.88 -5.02 -1.42
N LEU A 275 -6.08 -4.28 -2.19
CA LEU A 275 -4.63 -4.24 -2.11
C LEU A 275 -4.12 -2.90 -1.59
N THR A 276 -4.99 -2.03 -1.07
CA THR A 276 -4.62 -0.72 -0.51
C THR A 276 -3.53 -0.85 0.55
N LEU A 277 -3.55 -1.90 1.37
CA LEU A 277 -2.51 -2.10 2.40
C LEU A 277 -1.20 -2.64 1.82
N HIS A 278 -1.28 -3.57 0.86
CA HIS A 278 -0.17 -4.43 0.48
C HIS A 278 0.61 -3.95 -0.76
N ARG A 279 -0.08 -3.34 -1.73
CA ARG A 279 0.51 -2.67 -2.90
C ARG A 279 1.64 -3.46 -3.61
N PRO A 280 1.34 -4.58 -4.29
CA PRO A 280 2.34 -5.35 -5.03
C PRO A 280 2.98 -4.52 -6.17
N ASP A 281 4.18 -4.91 -6.60
CA ASP A 281 4.96 -4.20 -7.62
C ASP A 281 4.41 -4.45 -9.03
N PHE A 282 4.00 -5.68 -9.28
CA PHE A 282 3.22 -6.08 -10.45
C PHE A 282 1.94 -6.80 -10.01
N LEU A 283 0.85 -6.56 -10.72
CA LEU A 283 -0.43 -7.23 -10.48
C LEU A 283 -1.07 -7.62 -11.80
N LEU A 284 -1.49 -8.87 -11.92
CA LEU A 284 -2.33 -9.35 -13.01
C LEU A 284 -3.78 -9.48 -12.54
N CYS A 285 -4.73 -8.97 -13.31
CA CYS A 285 -6.15 -9.18 -13.06
C CYS A 285 -6.92 -9.42 -14.36
N SER A 286 -8.01 -10.17 -14.30
CA SER A 286 -8.84 -10.44 -15.47
C SER A 286 -10.04 -9.50 -15.52
N LEU A 287 -10.24 -8.84 -16.66
CA LEU A 287 -11.43 -8.02 -16.87
C LEU A 287 -12.44 -8.87 -17.64
N ASN A 288 -13.59 -9.14 -17.02
CA ASN A 288 -14.68 -9.82 -17.72
C ASN A 288 -15.31 -8.85 -18.72
N ASN A 289 -15.24 -9.19 -20.00
CA ASN A 289 -15.96 -8.46 -21.04
C ASN A 289 -17.32 -9.15 -21.18
N THR A 290 -18.40 -8.46 -20.83
CA THR A 290 -19.79 -8.96 -20.88
C THR A 290 -20.30 -9.23 -22.31
N SER A 291 -19.43 -9.11 -23.32
CA SER A 291 -19.70 -9.45 -24.71
C SER A 291 -19.62 -10.96 -24.94
N ALA A 292 -20.61 -11.54 -25.62
CA ALA A 292 -20.77 -12.96 -25.92
C ALA A 292 -19.65 -13.60 -26.78
N HIS A 293 -18.53 -12.91 -27.01
CA HIS A 293 -17.35 -13.41 -27.70
C HIS A 293 -16.15 -13.39 -26.73
N SER A 294 -15.84 -14.58 -26.19
CA SER A 294 -15.17 -14.88 -24.92
C SER A 294 -13.66 -14.65 -24.84
N SER A 295 -13.14 -13.55 -25.40
CA SER A 295 -11.72 -13.20 -25.21
C SER A 295 -11.53 -12.48 -23.86
N LYS A 296 -10.97 -13.17 -22.87
CA LYS A 296 -10.60 -12.58 -21.57
C LYS A 296 -9.43 -11.62 -21.75
N ILE A 297 -9.69 -10.32 -21.56
CA ILE A 297 -8.63 -9.31 -21.51
C ILE A 297 -7.92 -9.43 -20.16
N THR A 298 -6.59 -9.49 -20.19
CA THR A 298 -5.78 -9.44 -18.97
C THR A 298 -5.26 -8.02 -18.77
N CYS A 299 -5.27 -7.54 -17.54
CA CYS A 299 -4.68 -6.26 -17.20
C CYS A 299 -3.42 -6.50 -16.38
N LEU A 300 -2.34 -5.81 -16.74
CA LEU A 300 -1.10 -5.72 -15.98
C LEU A 300 -1.04 -4.34 -15.32
N LEU A 301 -0.98 -4.32 -13.99
CA LEU A 301 -0.76 -3.11 -13.22
C LEU A 301 0.70 -3.08 -12.76
N VAL A 302 1.34 -1.93 -12.92
CA VAL A 302 2.75 -1.70 -12.56
C VAL A 302 2.82 -0.55 -11.56
N ARG A 303 3.43 -0.80 -10.40
CA ARG A 303 3.60 0.21 -9.36
C ARG A 303 4.70 1.20 -9.76
N ARG A 304 4.37 2.49 -9.83
CA ARG A 304 5.27 3.57 -10.26
C ARG A 304 6.44 3.81 -9.31
N LYS A 305 6.26 3.52 -8.02
CA LYS A 305 7.30 3.70 -7.00
C LYS A 305 8.35 2.59 -7.01
N SER A 306 8.05 1.43 -7.58
CA SER A 306 8.97 0.30 -7.59
C SER A 306 10.03 0.41 -8.69
N PHE A 307 9.70 1.10 -9.78
CA PHE A 307 10.52 1.11 -10.99
C PHE A 307 10.85 2.52 -11.47
N ASP A 308 12.09 2.69 -11.91
CA ASP A 308 12.47 3.88 -12.67
C ASP A 308 12.03 3.69 -14.12
N MET A 309 11.22 4.63 -14.59
CA MET A 309 10.65 4.64 -15.95
C MET A 309 11.43 5.55 -16.89
N SER A 310 12.50 6.19 -16.39
CA SER A 310 13.44 6.93 -17.23
C SER A 310 14.32 5.96 -18.01
N THR A 311 14.43 6.19 -19.33
CA THR A 311 15.42 5.50 -20.14
C THR A 311 16.80 5.98 -19.71
N ALA A 312 17.73 5.08 -19.39
CA ALA A 312 19.14 5.44 -19.29
C ALA A 312 19.51 6.18 -20.58
N SER A 313 19.86 7.46 -20.48
CA SER A 313 20.47 8.19 -21.58
C SER A 313 21.69 7.39 -22.01
N GLY A 314 21.68 6.89 -23.26
CA GLY A 314 22.73 6.03 -23.78
C GLY A 314 24.10 6.66 -23.56
N GLN A 315 25.03 5.85 -23.07
CA GLN A 315 26.45 6.12 -23.25
C GLN A 315 26.71 6.10 -24.76
N THR A 316 26.70 7.27 -25.39
CA THR A 316 27.44 7.52 -26.62
C THR A 316 28.91 7.36 -26.27
N HIS A 317 29.46 6.18 -26.57
CA HIS A 317 30.89 6.04 -26.76
C HIS A 317 31.22 6.67 -28.11
N GLU A 318 31.88 7.82 -28.04
CA GLU A 318 32.67 8.45 -29.11
C GLU A 318 33.82 7.53 -29.55
#